data_AF-A0A6C0AVA3-F1
#
_entry.id   AF-A0A6C0AVA3-F1
#
_cell.length_a   1.000
_cell.length_b   1.000
_cell.length_c   1.000
_cell.angle_alpha   90.00
_cell.angle_beta   90.00
_cell.angle_gamma   90.00
#
_symmetry.space_group_name_H-M   'P 1'
#
loop_
_entity.id
_entity.type
_entity.pdbx_description
1 polymer ?
#
loop_
_entity_poly.entity_id
_entity_poly.type
_entity_poly.pdbx_seq_one_letter_code
_entity_poly.pdbx_strand_id
1 'polypeptide(L)'
;MATKSSFLKAYNTHFFEFLDDVIRILPEDPDIQKARNSFETIKKMNPTSLCKAWMKFVYVPYKDVIDAGDISFFYDKDYGADVAHLPDAKEILSIIDKIRMPIKTMDETNKAHCTKYVQNLSKIAMLYNQAS
;
A
#
# COMPACT_ATOMS: atom_id res chain seq x y z
N MET A 1 -3.55 25.40 -6.83
CA MET A 1 -3.14 24.39 -5.83
C MET A 1 -3.90 23.10 -6.11
N ALA A 2 -3.28 21.95 -5.88
CA ALA A 2 -3.97 20.66 -5.98
C ALA A 2 -5.08 20.57 -4.91
N THR A 3 -6.25 20.07 -5.28
CA THR A 3 -7.40 19.90 -4.38
C THR A 3 -7.31 18.56 -3.64
N LYS A 4 -8.03 18.43 -2.52
CA LYS A 4 -8.19 17.16 -1.79
C LYS A 4 -8.65 16.01 -2.70
N SER A 5 -9.58 16.28 -3.61
CA SER A 5 -10.04 15.30 -4.61
C SER A 5 -8.95 14.91 -5.61
N SER A 6 -8.06 15.84 -6.01
CA SER A 6 -6.94 15.53 -6.90
C SER A 6 -5.90 14.64 -6.25
N PHE A 7 -5.57 14.85 -4.97
CA PHE A 7 -4.67 13.96 -4.23
C PHE A 7 -5.28 12.57 -4.03
N LEU A 8 -6.58 12.50 -3.74
CA LEU A 8 -7.26 11.21 -3.60
C LEU A 8 -7.24 10.42 -4.92
N LYS A 9 -7.47 11.10 -6.05
CA LYS A 9 -7.39 10.48 -7.37
C LYS A 9 -5.98 9.97 -7.65
N ALA A 10 -4.96 10.82 -7.42
CA ALA A 10 -3.56 10.45 -7.61
C ALA A 10 -3.17 9.24 -6.73
N TYR A 11 -3.58 9.24 -5.45
CA TYR A 11 -3.32 8.14 -4.53
C TYR A 11 -3.92 6.84 -5.06
N ASN A 12 -5.22 6.84 -5.39
CA ASN A 12 -5.89 5.64 -5.85
C ASN A 12 -5.28 5.12 -7.16
N THR A 13 -5.00 5.99 -8.13
CA THR A 13 -4.31 5.58 -9.37
C THR A 13 -2.97 4.92 -9.07
N HIS A 14 -2.12 5.59 -8.28
CA HIS A 14 -0.79 5.08 -7.99
C HIS A 14 -0.80 3.79 -7.15
N PHE A 15 -1.81 3.61 -6.30
CA PHE A 15 -1.99 2.40 -5.51
C PHE A 15 -2.28 1.19 -6.41
N PHE A 16 -3.14 1.34 -7.42
CA PHE A 16 -3.40 0.25 -8.35
C PHE A 16 -2.26 0.01 -9.35
N GLU A 17 -1.52 1.05 -9.75
CA GLU A 17 -0.26 0.88 -10.50
C GLU A 17 0.74 0.02 -9.74
N PHE A 18 0.90 0.29 -8.43
CA PHE A 18 1.76 -0.52 -7.56
C PHE A 18 1.30 -1.99 -7.51
N LEU A 19 0.01 -2.25 -7.29
CA LEU A 19 -0.51 -3.61 -7.28
C LEU A 19 -0.35 -4.31 -8.64
N ASP A 20 -0.54 -3.60 -9.75
CA ASP A 20 -0.37 -4.13 -11.10
C ASP A 20 1.09 -4.52 -11.36
N ASP A 21 2.05 -3.72 -10.90
CA ASP A 21 3.47 -4.06 -11.00
C ASP A 21 3.84 -5.25 -10.11
N VAL A 22 3.29 -5.33 -8.89
CA VAL A 22 3.48 -6.51 -8.03
C VAL A 22 2.92 -7.78 -8.69
N ILE A 23 1.74 -7.72 -9.31
CA ILE A 23 1.14 -8.85 -10.04
C ILE A 23 2.00 -9.29 -11.22
N ARG A 24 2.60 -8.34 -11.95
CA ARG A 24 3.51 -8.67 -13.08
C ARG A 24 4.76 -9.41 -12.61
N ILE A 25 5.24 -9.12 -11.41
CA ILE A 25 6.38 -9.82 -10.81
C ILE A 25 5.97 -11.21 -10.28
N LEU A 26 4.70 -11.39 -9.93
CA LEU A 26 4.17 -12.60 -9.28
C LEU A 26 2.94 -13.14 -10.01
N PRO A 27 3.04 -13.47 -11.31
CA PRO A 27 1.88 -13.82 -12.12
C PRO A 27 1.25 -15.16 -11.70
N GLU A 28 2.02 -16.02 -11.02
CA GLU A 28 1.59 -17.37 -10.60
C GLU A 28 0.81 -17.37 -9.27
N ASP A 29 0.67 -16.24 -8.58
CA ASP A 29 -0.09 -16.14 -7.32
C ASP A 29 -1.51 -15.60 -7.58
N PRO A 30 -2.53 -16.46 -7.72
CA PRO A 30 -3.91 -16.03 -8.00
C PRO A 30 -4.50 -15.20 -6.85
N ASP A 31 -3.94 -15.28 -5.65
CA ASP A 31 -4.46 -14.54 -4.50
C ASP A 31 -4.09 -13.06 -4.55
N ILE A 32 -3.00 -12.68 -5.22
CA ILE A 32 -2.65 -11.26 -5.43
C ILE A 32 -3.65 -10.62 -6.40
N GLN A 33 -4.07 -11.36 -7.43
CA GLN A 33 -5.12 -10.88 -8.33
C GLN A 33 -6.47 -10.73 -7.61
N LYS A 34 -6.80 -11.68 -6.72
CA LYS A 34 -8.00 -11.59 -5.87
C LYS A 34 -7.92 -10.38 -4.93
N ALA A 35 -6.77 -10.15 -4.31
CA ALA A 35 -6.50 -9.01 -3.45
C ALA A 35 -6.80 -7.67 -4.12
N ARG A 36 -6.27 -7.50 -5.33
CA ARG A 36 -6.49 -6.31 -6.15
C ARG A 36 -7.98 -6.08 -6.42
N ASN A 37 -8.73 -7.14 -6.70
CA ASN A 37 -10.18 -7.07 -6.91
C ASN A 37 -10.93 -6.69 -5.63
N SER A 38 -10.50 -7.21 -4.47
CA SER A 38 -11.03 -6.82 -3.15
C SER A 38 -10.78 -5.33 -2.89
N PHE A 39 -9.57 -4.82 -3.14
CA PHE A 39 -9.27 -3.39 -2.99
C PHE A 39 -10.05 -2.50 -3.97
N GLU A 40 -10.25 -2.94 -5.22
CA GLU A 40 -11.07 -2.20 -6.19
C GLU A 40 -12.54 -2.12 -5.72
N THR A 41 -13.04 -3.19 -5.09
CA THR A 41 -14.39 -3.20 -4.48
C THR A 41 -14.46 -2.23 -3.29
N ILE A 42 -13.45 -2.24 -2.40
CA ILE A 42 -13.35 -1.29 -1.27
C ILE A 42 -13.36 0.16 -1.78
N LYS A 43 -12.57 0.47 -2.81
CA LYS A 43 -12.51 1.80 -3.42
C LYS A 43 -13.87 2.23 -4.00
N LYS A 44 -14.60 1.33 -4.67
CA LYS A 44 -15.93 1.61 -5.21
C LYS A 44 -16.94 1.93 -4.11
N MET A 45 -16.86 1.26 -2.97
CA MET A 45 -17.72 1.53 -1.81
C MET A 45 -17.36 2.84 -1.12
N ASN A 46 -16.06 3.09 -0.90
CA ASN A 46 -15.57 4.34 -0.32
C ASN A 46 -14.18 4.67 -0.87
N PRO A 47 -14.06 5.66 -1.76
CA PRO A 47 -12.79 5.99 -2.41
C PRO A 47 -11.74 6.54 -1.45
N THR A 48 -12.13 6.95 -0.22
CA THR A 48 -11.21 7.48 0.81
C THR A 48 -10.61 6.40 1.70
N SER A 49 -11.19 5.20 1.75
CA SER A 49 -10.81 4.16 2.72
C SER A 49 -9.35 3.76 2.60
N LEU A 50 -8.88 3.50 1.37
CA LEU A 50 -7.51 3.04 1.13
C LEU A 50 -6.47 4.10 1.56
N CYS A 51 -6.68 5.35 1.17
CA CYS A 51 -5.79 6.46 1.52
C CYS A 51 -5.71 6.70 3.04
N LYS A 52 -6.87 6.67 3.72
CA LYS A 52 -6.94 6.84 5.18
C LYS A 52 -6.30 5.67 5.93
N ALA A 53 -6.56 4.43 5.48
CA ALA A 53 -5.96 3.24 6.07
C ALA A 53 -4.43 3.26 5.91
N TRP A 54 -3.93 3.60 4.73
CA TRP A 54 -2.49 3.73 4.49
C TRP A 54 -1.84 4.78 5.39
N MET A 55 -2.45 5.96 5.51
CA MET A 55 -1.93 6.98 6.43
C MET A 55 -1.84 6.45 7.87
N LYS A 56 -2.90 5.80 8.35
CA LYS A 56 -3.01 5.34 9.74
C LYS A 56 -2.09 4.16 10.07
N PHE A 57 -1.99 3.18 9.18
CA PHE A 57 -1.33 1.89 9.48
C PHE A 57 0.03 1.74 8.82
N VAL A 58 0.27 2.43 7.71
CA VAL A 58 1.53 2.34 6.96
C VAL A 58 2.39 3.57 7.20
N TYR A 59 1.91 4.77 6.92
CA TYR A 59 2.79 5.93 6.97
C TYR A 59 3.08 6.43 8.39
N VAL A 60 2.05 6.69 9.22
CA VAL A 60 2.24 7.24 10.58
C VAL A 60 3.18 6.38 11.44
N PRO A 61 3.05 5.04 11.50
CA PRO A 61 3.91 4.24 12.37
C PRO A 61 5.34 4.03 11.83
N TYR A 62 5.57 4.26 10.53
CA TYR A 62 6.84 3.97 9.86
C TYR A 62 7.45 5.16 9.13
N LYS A 63 6.98 6.37 9.46
CA LYS A 63 7.33 7.59 8.72
C LYS A 63 8.84 7.71 8.50
N ASP A 64 9.61 7.62 9.58
CA ASP A 64 11.06 7.83 9.53
C ASP A 64 11.76 6.76 8.68
N VAL A 65 11.29 5.52 8.77
CA VAL A 65 11.85 4.38 8.01
C VAL A 65 11.50 4.49 6.52
N ILE A 66 10.25 4.82 6.20
CA ILE A 66 9.78 5.07 4.83
C ILE A 66 10.52 6.24 4.18
N ASP A 67 10.65 7.36 4.90
CA ASP A 67 11.29 8.56 4.39
C ASP A 67 12.80 8.35 4.19
N ALA A 68 13.44 7.51 5.01
CA ALA A 68 14.82 7.07 4.82
C ALA A 68 15.01 6.11 3.62
N GLY A 69 13.94 5.61 3.03
CA GLY A 69 13.98 4.64 1.93
C GLY A 69 14.34 3.23 2.39
N ASP A 70 14.25 2.98 3.69
CA ASP A 70 14.41 1.65 4.23
C ASP A 70 13.07 0.92 4.10
N ILE A 71 12.99 -0.09 3.23
CA ILE A 71 11.79 -0.91 3.04
C ILE A 71 11.80 -2.17 3.92
N SER A 72 12.80 -2.34 4.80
CA SER A 72 12.88 -3.49 5.71
C SER A 72 11.67 -3.62 6.63
N PHE A 73 11.11 -2.49 7.08
CA PHE A 73 9.89 -2.49 7.88
C PHE A 73 8.72 -3.17 7.15
N PHE A 74 8.69 -3.11 5.80
CA PHE A 74 7.55 -3.61 5.02
C PHE A 74 7.50 -5.14 5.03
N TYR A 75 8.65 -5.82 5.09
CA TYR A 75 8.71 -7.28 5.09
C TYR A 75 9.04 -7.91 6.45
N ASP A 76 9.58 -7.17 7.41
CA ASP A 76 9.87 -7.71 8.75
C ASP A 76 8.80 -7.37 9.80
N LYS A 77 7.86 -6.46 9.53
CA LYS A 77 6.77 -6.13 10.46
C LYS A 77 5.67 -7.19 10.48
N ASP A 78 5.18 -7.53 11.66
CA ASP A 78 3.88 -8.16 11.86
C ASP A 78 2.74 -7.13 11.80
N TYR A 79 1.94 -7.19 10.74
CA TYR A 79 0.76 -6.32 10.52
C TYR A 79 -0.51 -6.86 11.20
N GLY A 80 -0.48 -8.03 11.83
CA GLY A 80 -1.66 -8.69 12.37
C GLY A 80 -2.43 -7.83 13.38
N ALA A 81 -1.72 -7.15 14.28
CA ALA A 81 -2.33 -6.24 15.25
C ALA A 81 -2.92 -4.98 14.59
N ASP A 82 -2.32 -4.49 13.50
CA ASP A 82 -2.80 -3.28 12.81
C ASP A 82 -4.13 -3.54 12.11
N VAL A 83 -4.29 -4.72 11.51
CA VAL A 83 -5.49 -5.02 10.71
C VAL A 83 -6.57 -5.73 11.52
N ALA A 84 -6.27 -6.19 12.74
CA ALA A 84 -7.18 -6.98 13.59
C ALA A 84 -8.55 -6.34 13.84
N HIS A 85 -8.65 -5.01 13.80
CA HIS A 85 -9.89 -4.27 14.03
C HIS A 85 -10.67 -3.97 12.72
N LEU A 86 -10.15 -4.41 11.58
CA LEU A 86 -10.84 -4.30 10.29
C LEU A 86 -11.74 -5.53 10.07
N PRO A 87 -12.93 -5.37 9.47
CA PRO A 87 -13.86 -6.48 9.23
C PRO A 87 -13.24 -7.67 8.46
N ASP A 88 -12.27 -7.39 7.58
CA ASP A 88 -11.61 -8.38 6.71
C ASP A 88 -10.13 -8.60 7.09
N ALA A 89 -9.79 -8.42 8.37
CA ALA A 89 -8.42 -8.48 8.91
C ALA A 89 -7.57 -9.63 8.35
N LYS A 90 -8.12 -10.85 8.30
CA LYS A 90 -7.41 -12.05 7.83
C LYS A 90 -7.08 -12.01 6.34
N GLU A 91 -8.01 -11.52 5.51
CA GLU A 91 -7.78 -11.39 4.08
C GLU A 91 -6.76 -10.27 3.81
N ILE A 92 -6.91 -9.12 4.48
CA ILE A 92 -5.97 -8.00 4.38
C ILE A 92 -4.56 -8.42 4.82
N LEU A 93 -4.43 -9.17 5.93
CA LEU A 93 -3.14 -9.68 6.40
C LEU A 93 -2.52 -10.65 5.38
N SER A 94 -3.32 -11.59 4.85
CA SER A 94 -2.86 -12.54 3.82
C SER A 94 -2.35 -11.82 2.57
N ILE A 95 -2.99 -10.72 2.19
CA ILE A 95 -2.59 -9.90 1.06
C ILE A 95 -1.28 -9.15 1.34
N ILE A 96 -1.18 -8.51 2.51
CA ILE A 96 0.06 -7.84 2.94
C ILE A 96 1.22 -8.84 2.94
N ASP A 97 0.97 -10.05 3.42
CA ASP A 97 1.96 -11.13 3.48
C ASP A 97 2.42 -11.58 2.07
N LYS A 98 1.49 -11.66 1.12
CA LYS A 98 1.79 -12.03 -0.28
C LYS A 98 2.52 -10.94 -1.05
N ILE A 99 2.37 -9.68 -0.65
CA ILE A 99 3.12 -8.57 -1.24
C ILE A 99 4.50 -8.47 -0.61
N ARG A 100 4.62 -8.62 0.72
CA ARG A 100 5.89 -8.42 1.43
C ARG A 100 6.91 -9.53 1.18
N MET A 101 6.46 -10.78 1.10
CA MET A 101 7.34 -11.95 0.97
C MET A 101 8.19 -11.88 -0.31
N PRO A 102 7.61 -11.54 -1.47
CA PRO A 102 8.37 -11.34 -2.71
C PRO A 102 9.30 -10.14 -2.67
N ILE A 103 8.88 -9.01 -2.09
CA ILE A 103 9.73 -7.81 -1.95
C ILE A 103 11.00 -8.14 -1.16
N LYS A 104 10.92 -9.03 -0.15
CA LYS A 104 12.09 -9.48 0.61
C LYS A 104 13.12 -10.20 -0.25
N THR A 105 12.67 -11.02 -1.21
CA THR A 105 13.51 -11.87 -2.05
C THR A 105 13.87 -11.27 -3.41
N MET A 106 13.32 -10.10 -3.76
CA MET A 106 13.65 -9.36 -4.99
C MET A 106 15.10 -8.84 -4.99
N ASP A 107 15.64 -8.64 -6.19
CA ASP A 107 16.90 -7.93 -6.40
C ASP A 107 16.82 -6.45 -5.95
N GLU A 108 17.98 -5.81 -5.85
CA GLU A 108 18.09 -4.41 -5.39
C GLU A 108 17.33 -3.41 -6.27
N THR A 109 17.23 -3.67 -7.57
CA THR A 109 16.54 -2.79 -8.53
C THR A 109 15.04 -2.81 -8.27
N ASN A 110 14.46 -4.00 -8.16
CA ASN A 110 13.04 -4.19 -7.87
C ASN A 110 12.68 -3.69 -6.45
N LYS A 111 13.56 -3.91 -5.46
CA LYS A 111 13.42 -3.31 -4.13
C LYS A 111 13.41 -1.78 -4.17
N ALA A 112 14.27 -1.16 -4.96
CA ALA A 112 14.29 0.29 -5.14
C ALA A 112 13.00 0.81 -5.79
N HIS A 113 12.45 0.10 -6.78
CA HIS A 113 11.15 0.42 -7.38
C HIS A 113 10.01 0.35 -6.37
N CYS A 114 9.91 -0.74 -5.60
CA CYS A 114 8.90 -0.87 -4.53
C CYS A 114 9.05 0.23 -3.47
N THR A 115 10.29 0.54 -3.06
CA THR A 115 10.59 1.64 -2.14
C THR A 115 10.03 2.96 -2.66
N LYS A 116 10.21 3.23 -3.95
CA LYS A 116 9.73 4.47 -4.55
C LYS A 116 8.21 4.56 -4.57
N TYR A 117 7.52 3.46 -4.87
CA TYR A 117 6.06 3.38 -4.76
C TYR A 117 5.58 3.70 -3.34
N VAL A 118 6.14 3.04 -2.33
CA VAL A 118 5.77 3.23 -0.93
C VAL A 118 5.97 4.68 -0.48
N GLN A 119 7.10 5.31 -0.84
CA GLN A 119 7.37 6.71 -0.54
C GLN A 119 6.38 7.66 -1.23
N ASN A 120 6.10 7.44 -2.51
CA ASN A 120 5.18 8.28 -3.28
C ASN A 120 3.75 8.17 -2.73
N LEU A 121 3.26 6.95 -2.50
CA LEU A 121 1.94 6.69 -1.90
C LEU A 121 1.80 7.40 -0.55
N SER A 122 2.83 7.28 0.30
CA SER A 122 2.87 7.91 1.62
C SER A 122 2.85 9.43 1.54
N LYS A 123 3.63 10.02 0.63
CA LYS A 123 3.63 11.46 0.39
C LYS A 123 2.27 11.96 -0.11
N ILE A 124 1.63 11.26 -1.05
CA ILE A 124 0.31 11.64 -1.56
C ILE A 124 -0.75 11.51 -0.47
N ALA A 125 -0.71 10.45 0.34
CA ALA A 125 -1.62 10.26 1.46
C ALA A 125 -1.50 11.38 2.51
N MET A 126 -0.27 11.79 2.83
CA MET A 126 -0.01 12.94 3.70
C MET A 126 -0.61 14.24 3.14
N LEU A 127 -0.38 14.52 1.84
CA LEU A 127 -0.92 15.71 1.18
C LEU A 127 -2.45 15.72 1.13
N TYR A 128 -3.08 14.56 0.88
CA TYR A 128 -4.53 14.40 0.98
C TYR A 128 -5.05 14.72 2.39
N ASN A 129 -4.34 14.27 3.42
CA ASN A 129 -4.75 14.46 4.81
C ASN A 129 -4.57 15.92 5.30
N GLN A 130 -3.61 16.65 4.73
CA GLN A 130 -3.35 18.06 5.04
C GLN A 130 -4.22 19.03 4.21
N ALA A 131 -4.73 18.59 3.05
CA ALA A 131 -5.58 19.41 2.21
C ALA A 131 -6.93 19.69 2.89
N SER A 132 -7.30 20.98 2.93
CA SER A 132 -8.60 21.47 3.42
C SER A 132 -9.76 20.84 2.64
#